data_AF-A0A535X7Q7-F1
#
_entry.id   AF-A0A535X7Q7-F1
#
_cell.length_a   1.000
_cell.length_b   1.000
_cell.length_c   1.000
_cell.angle_alpha   90.00
_cell.angle_beta   90.00
_cell.angle_gamma   90.00
#
_symmetry.space_group_name_H-M   'P 1'
#
loop_
_entity.id
_entity.type
_entity.pdbx_description
1 polymer ?
#
loop_
_entity_poly.entity_id
_entity_poly.type
_entity_poly.pdbx_seq_one_letter_code
_entity_poly.pdbx_strand_id
1 'polypeptide(L)'
;MPIETVVVATVAPVASPTPTSSTVYASAALGYRVELPRPWRLACQSNGERPLGEAAVADFFTVVPEVSERWGDTGYPFDVVYVSVRPNPDRLTADEWITRGPLGGCCVAGAGPHIVASTVDGRAALMFSGSGASGEMFGVVLPSGDRMYEVSSVALQPPMNVAAMTAIVRSFHFLTEADRSALPRATLAPARSAEQVADGLAAGFNLRDNGALASQLGRCVTVGAHGGGVGAQASATFIEDLRRETETGLTVTVAPRPVLDYPPDFVWLSGLRYVRSIWTRPGQRPETVDLLLRAEGDRWYWAGTLTRVP
;
A
#
# COMPACT_ATOMS: atom_id res chain seq x y z
N MET A 1 -19.49 64.60 -11.59
CA MET A 1 -19.37 63.15 -11.34
C MET A 1 -18.38 62.61 -12.36
N PRO A 2 -17.17 62.19 -11.96
CA PRO A 2 -16.19 61.69 -12.92
C PRO A 2 -16.51 60.24 -13.30
N ILE A 3 -16.37 59.93 -14.59
CA ILE A 3 -16.52 58.59 -15.15
C ILE A 3 -15.18 57.87 -14.96
N GLU A 4 -15.20 56.82 -14.15
CA GLU A 4 -14.02 56.00 -13.86
C GLU A 4 -13.71 55.10 -15.07
N THR A 5 -12.50 55.22 -15.60
CA THR A 5 -12.03 54.42 -16.74
C THR A 5 -11.39 53.15 -16.20
N VAL A 6 -12.02 51.99 -16.41
CA VAL A 6 -11.45 50.69 -16.02
C VAL A 6 -10.46 50.23 -17.08
N VAL A 7 -9.17 50.21 -16.74
CA VAL A 7 -8.12 49.62 -17.56
C VAL A 7 -8.18 48.09 -17.42
N VAL A 8 -8.56 47.40 -18.50
CA VAL A 8 -8.51 45.94 -18.57
C VAL A 8 -7.07 45.50 -18.85
N ALA A 9 -6.40 44.94 -17.84
CA ALA A 9 -5.08 44.35 -18.02
C ALA A 9 -5.19 43.06 -18.84
N THR A 10 -4.60 43.06 -20.04
CA THR A 10 -4.45 41.86 -20.87
C THR A 10 -3.34 40.98 -20.29
N VAL A 11 -3.71 39.83 -19.72
CA VAL A 11 -2.74 38.83 -19.24
C VAL A 11 -2.14 38.13 -20.46
N ALA A 12 -0.83 38.27 -20.66
CA ALA A 12 -0.10 37.52 -21.67
C ALA A 12 -0.06 36.02 -21.31
N PRO A 13 -0.16 35.09 -22.28
CA PRO A 13 -0.02 33.67 -22.01
C PRO A 13 1.41 33.38 -21.55
N VAL A 14 1.56 32.98 -20.29
CA VAL A 14 2.80 32.41 -19.77
C VAL A 14 3.01 31.06 -20.45
N ALA A 15 4.16 30.89 -21.09
CA ALA A 15 4.54 29.64 -21.75
C ALA A 15 4.33 28.45 -20.79
N SER A 16 3.53 27.47 -21.22
CA SER A 16 3.34 26.23 -20.48
C SER A 16 4.69 25.52 -20.36
N PRO A 17 5.16 25.16 -19.15
CA PRO A 17 6.32 24.30 -19.03
C PRO A 17 5.97 22.96 -19.70
N THR A 18 6.82 22.55 -20.66
CA THR A 18 6.81 21.21 -21.23
C THR A 18 6.86 20.19 -20.08
N PRO A 19 5.96 19.19 -20.03
CA PRO A 19 5.91 18.28 -18.89
C PRO A 19 7.20 17.44 -18.85
N THR A 20 8.06 17.71 -17.87
CA THR A 20 9.14 16.79 -17.52
C THR A 20 8.48 15.61 -16.80
N SER A 21 8.34 14.50 -17.51
CA SER A 21 7.39 13.41 -17.23
C SER A 21 7.86 12.38 -16.18
N SER A 22 8.46 12.82 -15.08
CA SER A 22 8.87 11.90 -14.01
C SER A 22 8.62 12.51 -12.64
N THR A 23 7.68 11.93 -11.89
CA THR A 23 7.53 12.21 -10.46
C THR A 23 8.37 11.19 -9.70
N VAL A 24 9.51 11.61 -9.13
CA VAL A 24 10.37 10.74 -8.35
C VAL A 24 9.70 10.39 -7.02
N TYR A 25 9.58 9.11 -6.70
CA TYR A 25 9.24 8.64 -5.36
C TYR A 25 10.51 8.30 -4.59
N ALA A 26 10.57 8.70 -3.33
CA ALA A 26 11.70 8.39 -2.45
C ALA A 26 11.18 7.89 -1.09
N SER A 27 11.68 6.74 -0.67
CA SER A 27 11.39 6.16 0.64
C SER A 27 12.60 6.40 1.55
N ALA A 28 12.48 7.33 2.50
CA ALA A 28 13.53 7.58 3.48
C ALA A 28 13.75 6.35 4.40
N ALA A 29 12.67 5.67 4.78
CA ALA A 29 12.71 4.49 5.66
C ALA A 29 13.43 3.30 4.99
N LEU A 30 13.14 3.06 3.71
CA LEU A 30 13.77 2.00 2.93
C LEU A 30 15.06 2.45 2.23
N GLY A 31 15.36 3.74 2.20
CA GLY A 31 16.63 4.27 1.71
C GLY A 31 16.80 4.20 0.19
N TYR A 32 15.73 4.35 -0.59
CA TYR A 32 15.79 4.31 -2.06
C TYR A 32 14.90 5.37 -2.73
N ARG A 33 15.10 5.57 -4.04
CA ARG A 33 14.21 6.30 -4.93
C ARG A 33 13.97 5.56 -6.24
N VAL A 34 12.84 5.85 -6.87
CA VAL A 34 12.45 5.41 -8.22
C VAL A 34 11.74 6.54 -8.95
N GLU A 35 11.85 6.56 -10.27
CA GLU A 35 11.02 7.39 -11.13
C GLU A 35 9.63 6.76 -11.26
N LEU A 36 8.58 7.52 -10.97
CA LEU A 36 7.20 7.12 -11.21
C LEU A 36 6.60 8.03 -12.30
N PRO A 37 6.56 7.59 -13.57
CA PRO A 37 5.83 8.32 -14.59
C PRO A 37 4.34 8.29 -14.29
N ARG A 38 3.61 9.37 -14.56
CA ARG A 38 2.13 9.34 -14.42
C ARG A 38 1.55 8.22 -15.31
N PRO A 39 0.54 7.47 -14.87
CA PRO A 39 -0.23 7.63 -13.62
C PRO A 39 0.27 6.77 -12.45
N TRP A 40 1.49 6.22 -12.49
CA TRP A 40 2.02 5.37 -11.43
C TRP A 40 2.07 6.11 -10.10
N ARG A 41 1.63 5.43 -9.04
CA ARG A 41 1.57 5.96 -7.68
C ARG A 41 1.83 4.86 -6.66
N LEU A 42 2.14 5.26 -5.42
CA LEU A 42 2.16 4.34 -4.28
C LEU A 42 0.76 3.74 -4.06
N ALA A 43 0.70 2.42 -3.92
CA ALA A 43 -0.50 1.65 -3.66
C ALA A 43 -0.79 1.60 -2.14
N CYS A 44 -2.05 1.43 -1.75
CA CYS A 44 -2.45 1.45 -0.34
C CYS A 44 -1.82 0.32 0.48
N GLN A 45 -1.56 -0.84 -0.12
CA GLN A 45 -0.93 -1.98 0.55
C GLN A 45 0.56 -1.77 0.90
N SER A 46 1.16 -0.69 0.43
CA SER A 46 2.54 -0.34 0.77
C SER A 46 2.71 -0.20 2.29
N ASN A 47 3.76 -0.84 2.80
CA ASN A 47 4.07 -0.89 4.22
C ASN A 47 5.55 -0.58 4.50
N GLY A 48 6.28 0.03 3.54
CA GLY A 48 7.69 0.39 3.65
C GLY A 48 8.05 1.36 4.77
N GLU A 49 7.04 1.98 5.39
CA GLU A 49 7.20 2.87 6.55
C GLU A 49 7.36 2.12 7.87
N ARG A 50 7.04 0.82 7.87
CA ARG A 50 7.15 -0.01 9.06
C ARG A 50 8.62 -0.29 9.37
N PRO A 51 8.98 -0.42 10.65
CA PRO A 51 10.28 -0.93 11.03
C PRO A 51 10.51 -2.30 10.37
N LEU A 52 11.68 -2.47 9.75
CA LEU A 52 12.11 -3.77 9.27
C LEU A 52 12.35 -4.67 10.50
N GLY A 53 11.48 -5.68 10.67
CA GLY A 53 11.59 -6.71 11.71
C GLY A 53 12.05 -8.04 11.10
N GLU A 54 11.51 -9.16 11.57
CA GLU A 54 11.75 -10.47 10.94
C GLU A 54 11.04 -10.63 9.58
N ALA A 55 9.97 -9.86 9.36
CA ALA A 55 9.19 -9.91 8.13
C ALA A 55 9.68 -8.88 7.09
N ALA A 56 9.37 -9.17 5.81
CA ALA A 56 9.59 -8.24 4.71
C ALA A 56 8.71 -6.99 4.86
N VAL A 57 9.26 -5.84 4.44
CA VAL A 57 8.48 -4.62 4.15
C VAL A 57 8.54 -4.36 2.65
N ALA A 58 7.53 -3.72 2.11
CA ALA A 58 7.43 -3.47 0.68
C ALA A 58 6.64 -2.20 0.38
N ASP A 59 7.11 -1.45 -0.60
CA ASP A 59 6.33 -0.42 -1.27
C ASP A 59 5.85 -0.98 -2.61
N PHE A 60 4.55 -0.83 -2.88
CA PHE A 60 3.89 -1.28 -4.10
C PHE A 60 3.48 -0.05 -4.91
N PHE A 61 3.61 -0.13 -6.23
CA PHE A 61 3.25 0.92 -7.15
C PHE A 61 2.28 0.39 -8.18
N THR A 62 1.25 1.15 -8.49
CA THR A 62 0.21 0.77 -9.45
C THR A 62 -0.22 1.97 -10.30
N VAL A 63 -0.73 1.67 -11.50
CA VAL A 63 -1.35 2.65 -12.42
C VAL A 63 -2.82 2.90 -12.11
N VAL A 64 -3.44 2.01 -11.33
CA VAL A 64 -4.89 2.05 -11.08
C VAL A 64 -5.21 3.25 -10.19
N PRO A 65 -6.27 4.03 -10.48
CA PRO A 65 -6.72 5.11 -9.60
C PRO A 65 -7.03 4.59 -8.18
N GLU A 66 -6.85 5.42 -7.16
CA GLU A 66 -7.11 5.03 -5.75
C GLU A 66 -8.51 4.43 -5.56
N VAL A 67 -9.51 5.05 -6.18
CA VAL A 67 -10.92 4.61 -6.15
C VAL A 67 -11.18 3.23 -6.74
N SER A 68 -10.26 2.73 -7.58
CA SER A 68 -10.34 1.44 -8.26
C SER A 68 -9.35 0.42 -7.72
N GLU A 69 -8.53 0.81 -6.74
CA GLU A 69 -7.54 -0.07 -6.13
C GLU A 69 -8.23 -1.06 -5.20
N ARG A 70 -8.37 -2.30 -5.69
CA ARG A 70 -8.96 -3.43 -4.96
C ARG A 70 -8.07 -4.66 -5.10
N TRP A 71 -7.91 -5.36 -4.00
CA TRP A 71 -7.03 -6.49 -3.82
C TRP A 71 -7.85 -7.68 -3.38
N GLY A 72 -7.52 -8.85 -3.91
CA GLY A 72 -8.17 -10.11 -3.54
C GLY A 72 -7.26 -11.02 -2.73
N ASP A 73 -7.83 -12.14 -2.31
CA ASP A 73 -7.13 -13.27 -1.68
C ASP A 73 -6.13 -13.94 -2.63
N THR A 74 -6.41 -13.86 -3.94
CA THR A 74 -5.51 -14.33 -5.01
C THR A 74 -4.45 -13.30 -5.42
N GLY A 75 -4.42 -12.13 -4.78
CA GLY A 75 -3.42 -11.08 -4.99
C GLY A 75 -3.95 -9.87 -5.76
N TYR A 76 -3.11 -9.37 -6.68
CA TYR A 76 -3.26 -8.11 -7.39
C TYR A 76 -4.01 -8.38 -8.71
N PRO A 77 -5.14 -7.74 -9.00
CA PRO A 77 -5.79 -7.86 -10.31
C PRO A 77 -5.23 -6.86 -11.35
N PHE A 78 -4.11 -6.19 -11.07
CA PHE A 78 -3.54 -5.13 -11.90
C PHE A 78 -2.01 -5.17 -11.92
N ASP A 79 -1.41 -4.55 -12.95
CA ASP A 79 0.02 -4.37 -13.08
C ASP A 79 0.61 -3.67 -11.84
N VAL A 80 1.71 -4.22 -11.32
CA VAL A 80 2.37 -3.74 -10.11
C VAL A 80 3.88 -3.70 -10.28
N VAL A 81 4.51 -2.66 -9.76
CA VAL A 81 5.95 -2.64 -9.45
C VAL A 81 6.08 -2.64 -7.94
N TYR A 82 7.00 -3.42 -7.38
CA TYR A 82 7.25 -3.41 -5.96
C TYR A 82 8.73 -3.34 -5.62
N VAL A 83 9.02 -2.72 -4.49
CA VAL A 83 10.32 -2.70 -3.85
C VAL A 83 10.14 -3.40 -2.50
N SER A 84 10.54 -4.66 -2.42
CA SER A 84 10.56 -5.43 -1.18
C SER A 84 11.94 -5.38 -0.55
N VAL A 85 11.97 -5.20 0.77
CA VAL A 85 13.19 -5.20 1.58
C VAL A 85 13.06 -6.25 2.65
N ARG A 86 14.03 -7.16 2.70
CA ARG A 86 14.08 -8.27 3.65
C ARG A 86 15.33 -8.18 4.52
N PRO A 87 15.29 -8.66 5.78
CA PRO A 87 16.48 -8.80 6.60
C PRO A 87 17.47 -9.76 5.95
N ASN A 88 18.73 -9.36 5.92
CA ASN A 88 19.87 -10.14 5.44
C ASN A 88 21.00 -10.09 6.47
N PRO A 89 20.79 -10.61 7.70
CA PRO A 89 21.76 -10.50 8.79
C PRO A 89 23.08 -11.21 8.47
N ASP A 90 23.02 -12.28 7.68
CA ASP A 90 24.17 -13.05 7.21
C ASP A 90 24.95 -12.32 6.09
N ARG A 91 24.45 -11.19 5.60
CA ARG A 91 25.04 -10.38 4.51
C ARG A 91 25.30 -11.19 3.24
N LEU A 92 24.35 -12.05 2.90
CA LEU A 92 24.40 -12.84 1.66
C LEU A 92 24.50 -11.92 0.45
N THR A 93 25.28 -12.35 -0.53
CA THR A 93 25.25 -11.79 -1.88
C THR A 93 23.91 -12.07 -2.56
N ALA A 94 23.61 -11.36 -3.65
CA ALA A 94 22.39 -11.62 -4.42
C ALA A 94 22.33 -13.07 -4.93
N ASP A 95 23.46 -13.64 -5.32
CA ASP A 95 23.57 -15.02 -5.83
C ASP A 95 23.29 -16.08 -4.74
N GLU A 96 23.91 -15.92 -3.58
CA GLU A 96 23.65 -16.78 -2.42
C GLU A 96 22.20 -16.67 -1.96
N TRP A 97 21.62 -15.47 -2.00
CA TRP A 97 20.25 -15.21 -1.61
C TRP A 97 19.24 -15.96 -2.48
N ILE A 98 19.34 -15.83 -3.81
CA ILE A 98 18.42 -16.51 -4.73
C ILE A 98 18.59 -18.04 -4.74
N THR A 99 19.77 -18.53 -4.34
CA THR A 99 20.05 -19.96 -4.21
C THR A 99 19.39 -20.56 -2.96
N ARG A 100 19.29 -19.79 -1.87
CA ARG A 100 18.65 -20.23 -0.62
C ARG A 100 17.12 -20.26 -0.68
N GLY A 101 16.52 -19.49 -1.58
CA GLY A 101 15.09 -19.52 -1.83
C GLY A 101 14.76 -18.81 -3.14
N PRO A 102 13.84 -19.35 -3.95
CA PRO A 102 13.46 -18.71 -5.19
C PRO A 102 12.93 -17.31 -4.92
N LEU A 103 13.25 -16.39 -5.82
CA LEU A 103 12.56 -15.10 -5.96
C LEU A 103 11.05 -15.35 -5.83
N GLY A 104 10.41 -14.70 -4.86
CA GLY A 104 9.06 -15.08 -4.42
C GLY A 104 8.07 -15.09 -5.58
N GLY A 105 7.47 -16.24 -5.89
CA GLY A 105 6.48 -16.38 -6.97
C GLY A 105 7.04 -16.22 -8.39
N CYS A 106 8.34 -15.97 -8.52
CA CYS A 106 8.99 -15.80 -9.79
C CYS A 106 9.28 -17.17 -10.40
N CYS A 107 8.44 -17.50 -11.39
CA CYS A 107 8.57 -18.55 -12.40
C CYS A 107 7.71 -19.81 -12.20
N VAL A 108 7.16 -20.26 -13.34
CA VAL A 108 6.52 -21.57 -13.47
C VAL A 108 7.58 -22.66 -13.25
N ALA A 109 7.22 -23.71 -12.52
CA ALA A 109 8.10 -24.86 -12.31
C ALA A 109 8.64 -25.37 -13.65
N GLY A 110 9.97 -25.38 -13.80
CA GLY A 110 10.67 -25.93 -14.97
C GLY A 110 11.19 -24.93 -16.02
N ALA A 111 10.77 -23.65 -16.01
CA ALA A 111 11.27 -22.65 -16.95
C ALA A 111 12.39 -21.76 -16.37
N GLY A 112 12.38 -21.54 -15.05
CA GLY A 112 13.36 -20.71 -14.33
C GLY A 112 13.39 -19.24 -14.81
N PRO A 113 13.77 -18.29 -13.94
CA PRO A 113 14.06 -16.95 -14.41
C PRO A 113 15.37 -16.96 -15.21
N HIS A 114 15.42 -16.19 -16.30
CA HIS A 114 16.68 -15.81 -16.91
C HIS A 114 17.36 -14.79 -15.99
N ILE A 115 18.45 -15.19 -15.36
CA ILE A 115 19.21 -14.39 -14.39
C ILE A 115 20.56 -14.02 -15.00
N VAL A 116 20.92 -12.74 -14.90
CA VAL A 116 22.23 -12.24 -15.32
C VAL A 116 22.82 -11.30 -14.28
N ALA A 117 24.14 -11.29 -14.19
CA ALA A 117 24.87 -10.30 -13.40
C ALA A 117 24.57 -8.88 -13.90
N SER A 118 24.42 -7.96 -12.96
CA SER A 118 24.16 -6.54 -13.22
C SER A 118 24.82 -5.68 -12.14
N THR A 119 24.70 -4.37 -12.28
CA THR A 119 25.14 -3.40 -11.28
C THR A 119 24.12 -2.29 -11.10
N VAL A 120 23.91 -1.86 -9.85
CA VAL A 120 23.06 -0.72 -9.49
C VAL A 120 23.86 0.17 -8.55
N ASP A 121 24.03 1.45 -8.89
CA ASP A 121 24.87 2.40 -8.13
C ASP A 121 26.29 1.86 -7.85
N GLY A 122 26.87 1.16 -8.82
CA GLY A 122 28.19 0.52 -8.70
C GLY A 122 28.24 -0.71 -7.79
N ARG A 123 27.09 -1.19 -7.30
CA ARG A 123 26.97 -2.38 -6.44
C ARG A 123 26.58 -3.59 -7.26
N ALA A 124 27.13 -4.75 -6.90
CA ALA A 124 26.77 -6.02 -7.53
C ALA A 124 25.28 -6.32 -7.31
N ALA A 125 24.60 -6.71 -8.39
CA ALA A 125 23.19 -7.05 -8.41
C ALA A 125 22.96 -8.23 -9.37
N LEU A 126 21.80 -8.87 -9.24
CA LEU A 126 21.30 -9.83 -10.22
C LEU A 126 20.04 -9.28 -10.85
N MET A 127 20.01 -9.20 -12.18
CA MET A 127 18.81 -8.89 -12.92
C MET A 127 18.14 -10.19 -13.34
N PHE A 128 16.82 -10.25 -13.23
CA PHE A 128 16.04 -11.41 -13.62
C PHE A 128 14.88 -11.02 -14.53
N SER A 129 14.53 -11.92 -15.42
CA SER A 129 13.35 -11.81 -16.29
C SER A 129 12.75 -13.18 -16.53
N GLY A 130 11.43 -13.27 -16.64
CA GLY A 130 10.78 -14.53 -16.97
C GLY A 130 9.27 -14.41 -17.00
N SER A 131 8.62 -15.52 -17.31
CA SER A 131 7.17 -15.67 -17.21
C SER A 131 6.83 -16.55 -16.00
N GLY A 132 5.93 -16.06 -15.15
CA GLY A 132 5.36 -16.78 -14.01
C GLY A 132 3.89 -17.09 -14.21
N ALA A 133 3.29 -17.82 -13.26
CA ALA A 133 1.84 -17.98 -13.19
C ALA A 133 1.09 -16.64 -13.07
N SER A 134 1.79 -15.62 -12.56
CA SER A 134 1.31 -14.25 -12.38
C SER A 134 1.65 -13.31 -13.54
N GLY A 135 2.16 -13.83 -14.67
CA GLY A 135 2.46 -13.05 -15.87
C GLY A 135 3.95 -12.74 -16.09
N GLU A 136 4.24 -11.73 -16.90
CA GLU A 136 5.62 -11.35 -17.25
C GLU A 136 6.27 -10.59 -16.09
N MET A 137 7.49 -10.99 -15.74
CA MET A 137 8.26 -10.42 -14.64
C MET A 137 9.61 -9.94 -15.10
N PHE A 138 10.01 -8.82 -14.52
CA PHE A 138 11.32 -8.23 -14.69
C PHE A 138 11.73 -7.63 -13.35
N GLY A 139 12.97 -7.84 -12.92
CA GLY A 139 13.42 -7.33 -11.63
C GLY A 139 14.92 -7.35 -11.42
N VAL A 140 15.32 -6.80 -10.29
CA VAL A 140 16.68 -6.80 -9.79
C VAL A 140 16.69 -7.14 -8.30
N VAL A 141 17.66 -7.98 -7.91
CA VAL A 141 17.97 -8.30 -6.52
C VAL A 141 19.36 -7.79 -6.19
N LEU A 142 19.48 -7.09 -5.07
CA LEU A 142 20.71 -6.44 -4.67
C LEU A 142 20.84 -6.31 -3.15
N PRO A 143 21.99 -6.72 -2.57
CA PRO A 143 22.25 -6.55 -1.15
C PRO A 143 22.64 -5.10 -0.81
N SER A 144 22.32 -4.66 0.40
CA SER A 144 22.82 -3.41 0.97
C SER A 144 22.93 -3.56 2.49
N GLY A 145 24.16 -3.74 2.98
CA GLY A 145 24.41 -3.97 4.39
C GLY A 145 23.73 -5.25 4.89
N ASP A 146 22.89 -5.11 5.91
CA ASP A 146 22.08 -6.17 6.53
C ASP A 146 20.70 -6.34 5.86
N ARG A 147 20.52 -5.86 4.63
CA ARG A 147 19.26 -5.91 3.89
C ARG A 147 19.44 -6.51 2.51
N MET A 148 18.40 -7.20 2.04
CA MET A 148 18.25 -7.60 0.65
C MET A 148 17.09 -6.83 0.03
N TYR A 149 17.33 -6.19 -1.11
CA TYR A 149 16.32 -5.48 -1.89
C TYR A 149 15.91 -6.36 -3.08
N GLU A 150 14.61 -6.46 -3.31
CA GLU A 150 14.00 -7.04 -4.49
C GLU A 150 13.11 -5.97 -5.13
N VAL A 151 13.51 -5.51 -6.30
CA VAL A 151 12.78 -4.50 -7.08
C VAL A 151 12.27 -5.19 -8.32
N SER A 152 10.97 -5.38 -8.45
CA SER A 152 10.45 -6.10 -9.60
C SER A 152 9.06 -5.66 -10.01
N SER A 153 8.69 -6.03 -11.23
CA SER A 153 7.38 -5.81 -11.80
C SER A 153 6.68 -7.12 -12.07
N VAL A 154 5.35 -7.10 -11.96
CA VAL A 154 4.47 -8.19 -12.35
C VAL A 154 3.39 -7.63 -13.27
N ALA A 155 3.42 -8.06 -14.52
CA ALA A 155 2.45 -7.68 -15.55
C ALA A 155 1.29 -8.69 -15.58
N LEU A 156 0.10 -8.26 -15.21
CA LEU A 156 -1.04 -9.15 -14.91
C LEU A 156 -2.20 -8.99 -15.90
N GLN A 157 -2.36 -7.82 -16.52
CA GLN A 157 -3.54 -7.52 -17.36
C GLN A 157 -3.15 -6.96 -18.73
N PRO A 158 -3.76 -7.44 -19.84
CA PRO A 158 -3.65 -6.79 -21.14
C PRO A 158 -4.42 -5.45 -21.21
N PRO A 159 -3.91 -4.41 -21.91
CA PRO A 159 -2.56 -4.31 -22.46
C PRO A 159 -1.53 -4.07 -21.34
N MET A 160 -0.55 -4.96 -21.22
CA MET A 160 0.47 -4.92 -20.17
C MET A 160 1.38 -3.71 -20.37
N ASN A 161 1.67 -2.95 -19.32
CA ASN A 161 2.58 -1.80 -19.40
C ASN A 161 4.04 -2.18 -19.08
N VAL A 162 4.53 -3.25 -19.71
CA VAL A 162 5.87 -3.84 -19.45
C VAL A 162 6.99 -2.82 -19.62
N ALA A 163 6.87 -1.94 -20.62
CA ALA A 163 7.87 -0.91 -20.88
C ALA A 163 7.98 0.10 -19.73
N ALA A 164 6.86 0.65 -19.23
CA ALA A 164 6.90 1.58 -18.11
C ALA A 164 7.35 0.89 -16.82
N MET A 165 6.87 -0.33 -16.56
CA MET A 165 7.29 -1.12 -15.40
C MET A 165 8.80 -1.38 -15.39
N THR A 166 9.35 -1.79 -16.54
CA THR A 166 10.78 -1.98 -16.73
C THR A 166 11.56 -0.68 -16.50
N ALA A 167 11.05 0.45 -17.00
CA ALA A 167 11.66 1.75 -16.78
C ALA A 167 11.68 2.13 -15.29
N ILE A 168 10.59 1.90 -14.55
CA ILE A 168 10.52 2.14 -13.10
C ILE A 168 11.53 1.27 -12.36
N VAL A 169 11.57 -0.04 -12.62
CA VAL A 169 12.55 -0.96 -12.00
C VAL A 169 13.98 -0.50 -12.27
N ARG A 170 14.29 -0.09 -13.50
CA ARG A 170 15.62 0.38 -13.90
C ARG A 170 16.01 1.74 -13.31
N SER A 171 15.03 2.55 -12.91
CA SER A 171 15.26 3.86 -12.28
C SER A 171 15.59 3.77 -10.78
N PHE A 172 15.65 2.55 -10.22
CA PHE A 172 15.96 2.35 -8.81
C PHE A 172 17.37 2.86 -8.49
N HIS A 173 17.44 3.68 -7.44
CA HIS A 173 18.69 4.15 -6.86
C HIS A 173 18.62 4.10 -5.34
N PHE A 174 19.73 3.77 -4.69
CA PHE A 174 19.89 4.01 -3.26
C PHE A 174 19.98 5.51 -2.99
N LEU A 175 19.31 5.95 -1.93
CA LEU A 175 19.48 7.32 -1.45
C LEU A 175 20.88 7.46 -0.83
N THR A 176 21.60 8.50 -1.24
CA THR A 176 22.78 8.97 -0.52
C THR A 176 22.36 9.61 0.80
N GLU A 177 23.32 9.82 1.71
CA GLU A 177 23.03 10.54 2.96
C GLU A 177 22.57 11.98 2.68
N ALA A 178 23.11 12.61 1.63
CA ALA A 178 22.67 13.92 1.17
C ALA A 178 21.20 13.87 0.71
N ASP A 179 20.82 12.88 -0.11
CA ASP A 179 19.43 12.72 -0.55
C ASP A 179 18.49 12.50 0.65
N ARG A 180 18.88 11.64 1.61
CA ARG A 180 18.07 11.40 2.82
C ARG A 180 17.87 12.66 3.66
N SER A 181 18.92 13.45 3.81
CA SER A 181 18.86 14.70 4.58
C SER A 181 18.00 15.78 3.91
N ALA A 182 17.88 15.72 2.57
CA ALA A 182 17.07 16.64 1.78
C ALA A 182 15.59 16.24 1.74
N LEU A 183 15.25 14.99 2.10
CA LEU A 183 13.85 14.57 2.17
C LEU A 183 13.13 15.27 3.33
N PRO A 184 11.87 15.71 3.12
CA PRO A 184 11.06 16.22 4.20
C PRO A 184 11.03 15.21 5.35
N ARG A 185 11.41 15.65 6.56
CA ARG A 185 11.21 14.83 7.75
C ARG A 185 9.70 14.69 7.97
N ALA A 186 9.23 13.45 8.02
CA ALA A 186 7.86 13.18 8.39
C ALA A 186 7.61 13.79 9.78
N THR A 187 6.60 14.66 9.88
CA THR A 187 6.11 15.10 11.18
C THR A 187 5.50 13.86 11.86
N LEU A 188 5.97 13.52 13.05
CA LEU A 188 5.39 12.43 13.81
C LEU A 188 3.92 12.76 14.06
N ALA A 189 3.03 11.92 13.54
CA ALA A 189 1.62 11.99 13.89
C ALA A 189 1.49 11.72 15.41
N PRO A 190 0.54 12.35 16.10
CA PRO A 190 0.37 12.13 17.53
C PRO A 190 0.03 10.65 17.80
N ALA A 191 0.58 10.10 18.87
CA ALA A 191 0.26 8.76 19.34
C ALA A 191 -1.26 8.59 19.51
N ARG A 192 -1.76 7.39 19.23
CA ARG A 192 -3.19 7.07 19.31
C ARG A 192 -3.34 5.61 19.72
N SER A 193 -4.02 5.35 20.84
CA SER A 193 -4.32 4.00 21.34
C SER A 193 -5.44 3.30 20.56
N ALA A 194 -5.55 1.97 20.70
CA ALA A 194 -6.63 1.19 20.11
C ALA A 194 -8.00 1.60 20.67
N GLU A 195 -8.05 1.91 21.96
CA GLU A 195 -9.20 2.39 22.70
C GLU A 195 -9.73 3.72 22.12
N GLN A 196 -8.83 4.66 21.83
CA GLN A 196 -9.19 5.93 21.19
C GLN A 196 -9.76 5.73 19.78
N VAL A 197 -9.21 4.79 19.00
CA VAL A 197 -9.78 4.45 17.69
C VAL A 197 -11.17 3.86 17.85
N ALA A 198 -11.35 2.90 18.76
CA ALA A 198 -12.64 2.26 19.02
C ALA A 198 -13.72 3.28 19.45
N ASP A 199 -13.37 4.23 20.32
CA ASP A 199 -14.29 5.29 20.74
C ASP A 199 -14.63 6.23 19.58
N GLY A 200 -13.64 6.59 18.76
CA GLY A 200 -13.83 7.38 17.55
C GLY A 200 -14.73 6.69 16.53
N LEU A 201 -14.61 5.37 16.36
CA LEU A 201 -15.49 4.58 15.52
C LEU A 201 -16.92 4.58 16.05
N ALA A 202 -17.10 4.30 17.35
CA ALA A 202 -18.44 4.31 17.96
C ALA A 202 -19.13 5.68 17.85
N ALA A 203 -18.40 6.77 18.11
CA ALA A 203 -18.91 8.12 17.95
C ALA A 203 -19.22 8.46 16.49
N GLY A 204 -18.31 8.13 15.55
CA GLY A 204 -18.47 8.38 14.13
C GLY A 204 -19.68 7.65 13.54
N PHE A 205 -19.88 6.38 13.89
CA PHE A 205 -21.07 5.63 13.45
C PHE A 205 -22.36 6.15 14.09
N ASN A 206 -22.34 6.52 15.38
CA ASN A 206 -23.51 7.09 16.05
C ASN A 206 -23.95 8.43 15.45
N LEU A 207 -23.00 9.28 15.07
CA LEU A 207 -23.25 10.57 14.44
C LEU A 207 -23.42 10.50 12.91
N ARG A 208 -23.16 9.32 12.30
CA ARG A 208 -23.07 9.13 10.84
C ARG A 208 -22.07 10.08 10.18
N ASP A 209 -20.97 10.36 10.87
CA ASP A 209 -19.92 11.26 10.41
C ASP A 209 -18.84 10.48 9.65
N ASN A 210 -18.96 10.45 8.33
CA ASN A 210 -17.99 9.78 7.46
C ASN A 210 -16.61 10.45 7.49
N GLY A 211 -16.50 11.75 7.81
CA GLY A 211 -15.23 12.44 7.98
C GLY A 211 -14.52 11.97 9.25
N ALA A 212 -15.26 11.86 10.36
CA ALA A 212 -14.75 11.30 11.60
C ALA A 212 -14.30 9.84 11.42
N LEU A 213 -15.10 9.02 10.72
CA LEU A 213 -14.74 7.63 10.40
C LEU A 213 -13.50 7.53 9.52
N ALA A 214 -13.40 8.36 8.48
CA ALA A 214 -12.23 8.42 7.59
C ALA A 214 -10.94 8.74 8.36
N SER A 215 -11.00 9.63 9.35
CA SER A 215 -9.84 9.98 10.18
C SER A 215 -9.31 8.81 11.05
N GLN A 216 -10.11 7.76 11.24
CA GLN A 216 -9.70 6.56 11.97
C GLN A 216 -8.97 5.55 11.09
N LEU A 217 -9.16 5.59 9.77
CA LEU A 217 -8.66 4.57 8.85
C LEU A 217 -7.13 4.64 8.66
N GLY A 218 -6.54 3.46 8.43
CA GLY A 218 -5.24 3.33 7.78
C GLY A 218 -5.39 3.49 6.26
N ARG A 219 -4.27 3.52 5.52
CA ARG A 219 -4.28 3.75 4.05
C ARG A 219 -5.05 2.70 3.27
N CYS A 220 -4.96 1.45 3.70
CA CYS A 220 -5.58 0.29 3.07
C CYS A 220 -6.45 -0.43 4.09
N VAL A 221 -7.67 -0.73 3.65
CA VAL A 221 -8.74 -1.27 4.49
C VAL A 221 -9.03 -2.69 4.05
N THR A 222 -8.80 -3.65 4.93
CA THR A 222 -9.17 -5.04 4.71
C THR A 222 -10.68 -5.18 4.78
N VAL A 223 -11.27 -5.90 3.83
CA VAL A 223 -12.71 -6.19 3.79
C VAL A 223 -12.86 -7.67 3.48
N GLY A 224 -13.63 -8.40 4.27
CA GLY A 224 -13.88 -9.81 4.00
C GLY A 224 -14.82 -10.46 5.02
N ALA A 225 -14.82 -11.79 5.02
CA ALA A 225 -15.60 -12.58 5.96
C ALA A 225 -14.77 -13.71 6.58
N HIS A 226 -15.06 -14.09 7.82
CA HIS A 226 -14.46 -15.27 8.46
C HIS A 226 -14.79 -16.53 7.66
N GLY A 227 -13.76 -17.25 7.20
CA GLY A 227 -13.93 -18.43 6.34
C GLY A 227 -14.33 -18.12 4.89
N GLY A 228 -14.47 -16.83 4.53
CA GLY A 228 -14.59 -16.35 3.16
C GLY A 228 -13.30 -15.70 2.68
N GLY A 229 -13.21 -15.41 1.38
CA GLY A 229 -12.08 -14.64 0.83
C GLY A 229 -11.95 -13.27 1.50
N VAL A 230 -10.71 -12.81 1.65
CA VAL A 230 -10.38 -11.47 2.16
C VAL A 230 -9.85 -10.62 1.02
N GLY A 231 -10.28 -9.37 0.97
CA GLY A 231 -9.74 -8.37 0.07
C GLY A 231 -9.22 -7.16 0.82
N ALA A 232 -8.65 -6.22 0.08
CA ALA A 232 -8.32 -4.90 0.59
C ALA A 232 -8.65 -3.83 -0.44
N GLN A 233 -8.93 -2.63 0.03
CA GLN A 233 -9.13 -1.47 -0.85
C GLN A 233 -8.60 -0.20 -0.20
N ALA A 234 -8.38 0.83 -1.01
CA ALA A 234 -7.96 2.13 -0.50
C ALA A 234 -9.00 2.72 0.47
N SER A 235 -8.55 3.46 1.48
CA SER A 235 -9.43 4.08 2.49
C SER A 235 -10.47 5.01 1.89
N ALA A 236 -10.11 5.77 0.86
CA ALA A 236 -11.04 6.65 0.16
C ALA A 236 -12.20 5.86 -0.47
N THR A 237 -11.89 4.74 -1.13
CA THR A 237 -12.88 3.83 -1.71
C THR A 237 -13.80 3.25 -0.63
N PHE A 238 -13.21 2.78 0.47
CA PHE A 238 -13.97 2.18 1.55
C PHE A 238 -14.94 3.17 2.22
N ILE A 239 -14.53 4.41 2.48
CA ILE A 239 -15.42 5.43 3.07
C ILE A 239 -16.53 5.83 2.12
N GLU A 240 -16.23 5.92 0.83
CA GLU A 240 -17.21 6.24 -0.18
C GLU A 240 -18.24 5.11 -0.36
N ASP A 241 -17.80 3.84 -0.32
CA ASP A 241 -18.71 2.68 -0.23
C ASP A 241 -19.58 2.74 1.04
N LEU A 242 -18.97 3.00 2.19
CA LEU A 242 -19.68 3.10 3.47
C LEU A 242 -20.71 4.24 3.47
N ARG A 243 -20.37 5.40 2.92
CA ARG A 243 -21.28 6.54 2.76
C ARG A 243 -22.51 6.12 1.96
N ARG A 244 -22.33 5.48 0.80
CA ARG A 244 -23.43 4.97 -0.02
C ARG A 244 -24.29 3.94 0.71
N GLU A 245 -23.68 3.05 1.49
CA GLU A 245 -24.45 2.10 2.31
C GLU A 245 -25.27 2.82 3.39
N THR A 246 -24.70 3.83 4.07
CA THR A 246 -25.46 4.60 5.08
C THR A 246 -26.61 5.39 4.48
N GLU A 247 -26.45 5.92 3.25
CA GLU A 247 -27.51 6.61 2.50
C GLU A 247 -28.63 5.67 2.06
N THR A 248 -28.30 4.41 1.79
CA THR A 248 -29.28 3.37 1.45
C THR A 248 -29.88 2.67 2.68
N GLY A 249 -29.52 3.11 3.89
CA GLY A 249 -30.17 2.69 5.15
C GLY A 249 -29.36 1.74 6.02
N LEU A 250 -28.06 1.56 5.77
CA LEU A 250 -27.17 0.87 6.71
C LEU A 250 -27.17 1.59 8.07
N THR A 251 -27.36 0.83 9.13
CA THR A 251 -27.14 1.27 10.51
C THR A 251 -26.08 0.40 11.17
N VAL A 252 -25.16 1.03 11.90
CA VAL A 252 -24.05 0.35 12.57
C VAL A 252 -24.06 0.71 14.05
N THR A 253 -24.03 -0.31 14.90
CA THR A 253 -23.81 -0.14 16.35
C THR A 253 -22.46 -0.74 16.71
N VAL A 254 -21.60 0.05 17.34
CA VAL A 254 -20.27 -0.40 17.78
C VAL A 254 -20.28 -0.61 19.29
N ALA A 255 -19.74 -1.73 19.75
CA ALA A 255 -19.37 -1.94 21.14
C ALA A 255 -17.89 -1.56 21.29
N PRO A 256 -17.55 -0.31 21.67
CA PRO A 256 -16.16 0.15 21.68
C PRO A 256 -15.30 -0.57 22.72
N ARG A 257 -15.92 -1.33 23.64
CA ARG A 257 -15.24 -2.13 24.66
C ARG A 257 -15.90 -3.50 24.80
N PRO A 258 -15.12 -4.54 25.18
CA PRO A 258 -13.66 -4.54 25.28
C PRO A 258 -12.99 -4.47 23.91
N VAL A 259 -11.76 -3.94 23.86
CA VAL A 259 -10.86 -4.14 22.72
C VAL A 259 -10.24 -5.53 22.89
N LEU A 260 -10.42 -6.39 21.89
CA LEU A 260 -10.03 -7.80 21.93
C LEU A 260 -8.85 -8.05 21.00
N ASP A 261 -7.95 -8.96 21.38
CA ASP A 261 -6.91 -9.44 20.48
C ASP A 261 -7.48 -10.52 19.54
N TYR A 262 -7.03 -10.54 18.28
CA TYR A 262 -7.33 -11.66 17.39
C TYR A 262 -6.55 -12.91 17.80
N PRO A 263 -7.16 -14.11 17.73
CA PRO A 263 -6.43 -15.35 18.00
C PRO A 263 -5.23 -15.50 17.04
N PRO A 264 -4.07 -15.97 17.55
CA PRO A 264 -2.87 -16.13 16.75
C PRO A 264 -3.01 -17.19 15.65
N ASP A 265 -4.02 -18.06 15.77
CA ASP A 265 -4.31 -19.14 14.83
C ASP A 265 -4.67 -18.63 13.42
N PHE A 266 -5.08 -17.36 13.31
CA PHE A 266 -5.26 -16.68 12.03
C PHE A 266 -4.00 -15.89 11.69
N VAL A 267 -3.02 -16.54 11.07
CA VAL A 267 -1.68 -15.98 10.77
C VAL A 267 -1.75 -14.58 10.13
N TRP A 268 -2.70 -14.35 9.21
CA TRP A 268 -2.85 -13.07 8.50
C TRP A 268 -3.51 -11.95 9.34
N LEU A 269 -4.15 -12.30 10.46
CA LEU A 269 -4.77 -11.38 11.42
C LEU A 269 -3.96 -11.27 12.72
N SER A 270 -2.83 -11.96 12.82
CA SER A 270 -1.95 -11.93 13.99
C SER A 270 -1.47 -10.50 14.25
N GLY A 271 -1.48 -10.10 15.52
CA GLY A 271 -1.13 -8.74 15.95
C GLY A 271 -2.22 -7.69 15.72
N LEU A 272 -3.37 -8.06 15.15
CA LEU A 272 -4.54 -7.19 15.09
C LEU A 272 -5.35 -7.27 16.38
N ARG A 273 -5.98 -6.14 16.72
CA ARG A 273 -7.05 -6.07 17.71
C ARG A 273 -8.38 -5.82 17.04
N TYR A 274 -9.49 -5.90 17.76
CA TYR A 274 -10.78 -5.52 17.23
C TYR A 274 -11.77 -5.10 18.31
N VAL A 275 -12.80 -4.41 17.84
CA VAL A 275 -14.05 -4.20 18.58
C VAL A 275 -15.20 -4.78 17.76
N ARG A 276 -16.26 -5.20 18.45
CA ARG A 276 -17.43 -5.79 17.78
C ARG A 276 -18.40 -4.70 17.34
N SER A 277 -19.03 -4.94 16.20
CA SER A 277 -20.12 -4.11 15.71
C SER A 277 -21.25 -4.97 15.14
N ILE A 278 -22.45 -4.39 15.10
CA ILE A 278 -23.61 -4.97 14.44
C ILE A 278 -24.01 -4.06 13.28
N TRP A 279 -24.05 -4.63 12.08
CA TRP A 279 -24.41 -3.94 10.84
C TRP A 279 -25.81 -4.41 10.42
N THR A 280 -26.73 -3.48 10.24
CA THR A 280 -28.11 -3.77 9.85
C THR A 280 -28.44 -3.02 8.57
N ARG A 281 -28.76 -3.77 7.51
CA ARG A 281 -29.22 -3.25 6.22
C ARG A 281 -30.72 -3.47 6.04
N PRO A 282 -31.43 -2.62 5.27
CA PRO A 282 -32.85 -2.81 5.03
C PRO A 282 -33.16 -4.18 4.40
N GLY A 283 -34.11 -4.90 5.00
CA GLY A 283 -34.54 -6.22 4.52
C GLY A 283 -33.54 -7.36 4.76
N GLN A 284 -32.41 -7.12 5.44
CA GLN A 284 -31.40 -8.13 5.74
C GLN A 284 -31.34 -8.41 7.24
N ARG A 285 -30.83 -9.59 7.61
CA ARG A 285 -30.57 -9.92 9.02
C ARG A 285 -29.36 -9.10 9.51
N PRO A 286 -29.33 -8.69 10.79
CA PRO A 286 -28.16 -8.05 11.37
C PRO A 286 -26.93 -8.97 11.29
N GLU A 287 -25.79 -8.39 10.90
CA GLU A 287 -24.51 -9.08 10.78
C GLU A 287 -23.58 -8.64 11.90
N THR A 288 -22.85 -9.60 12.50
CA THR A 288 -21.75 -9.27 13.41
C THR A 288 -20.49 -9.03 12.60
N VAL A 289 -19.92 -7.84 12.74
CA VAL A 289 -18.72 -7.41 12.03
C VAL A 289 -17.67 -7.00 13.04
N ASP A 290 -16.49 -7.61 12.96
CA ASP A 290 -15.33 -7.19 13.72
C ASP A 290 -14.68 -6.00 13.02
N LEU A 291 -14.48 -4.89 13.75
CA LEU A 291 -13.74 -3.73 13.27
C LEU A 291 -12.27 -3.90 13.64
N LEU A 292 -11.45 -4.22 12.64
CA LEU A 292 -10.04 -4.56 12.81
C LEU A 292 -9.22 -3.32 13.15
N LEU A 293 -8.36 -3.42 14.15
CA LEU A 293 -7.47 -2.37 14.61
C LEU A 293 -6.02 -2.83 14.45
N ARG A 294 -5.16 -1.95 13.92
CA ARG A 294 -3.74 -2.24 13.70
C ARG A 294 -2.88 -1.12 14.22
N ALA A 295 -1.77 -1.47 14.87
CA ALA A 295 -0.72 -0.53 15.24
C ALA A 295 0.27 -0.30 14.08
N GLU A 296 0.68 0.95 13.92
CA GLU A 296 1.87 1.35 13.15
C GLU A 296 2.70 2.26 14.06
N GLY A 297 3.71 1.69 14.71
CA GLY A 297 4.43 2.35 15.80
C GLY A 297 3.54 2.56 17.03
N ASP A 298 3.49 3.79 17.54
CA ASP A 298 2.68 4.22 18.69
C ASP A 298 1.25 4.64 18.31
N ARG A 299 0.87 4.44 17.05
CA ARG A 299 -0.39 4.91 16.49
C ARG A 299 -1.24 3.75 15.96
N TRP A 300 -2.45 3.62 16.47
CA TRP A 300 -3.43 2.63 16.04
C TRP A 300 -4.35 3.18 14.96
N TYR A 301 -4.90 2.32 14.11
CA TYR A 301 -5.81 2.66 13.01
C TYR A 301 -6.91 1.63 12.88
N TRP A 302 -8.06 2.04 12.36
CA TRP A 302 -9.06 1.13 11.81
C TRP A 302 -8.51 0.56 10.49
N ALA A 303 -8.19 -0.73 10.52
CA ALA A 303 -7.50 -1.44 9.45
C ALA A 303 -8.44 -2.23 8.55
N GLY A 304 -9.70 -2.43 8.95
CA GLY A 304 -10.62 -3.24 8.17
C GLY A 304 -11.89 -3.68 8.87
N THR A 305 -12.69 -4.43 8.14
CA THR A 305 -13.90 -5.08 8.62
C THR A 305 -13.88 -6.56 8.26
N LEU A 306 -14.31 -7.39 9.20
CA LEU A 306 -14.43 -8.82 8.98
C LEU A 306 -15.80 -9.31 9.45
N THR A 307 -16.65 -9.71 8.50
CA THR A 307 -17.98 -10.26 8.82
C THR A 307 -17.82 -11.66 9.39
N ARG A 308 -18.47 -11.95 10.53
CA ARG A 308 -18.54 -13.32 11.05
C ARG A 308 -19.61 -14.09 10.29
N VAL A 309 -19.19 -15.10 9.54
CA VAL A 309 -20.13 -16.06 8.94
C VAL A 309 -20.63 -16.99 10.06
N PRO A 310 -21.94 -17.27 10.13
CA PRO A 310 -22.52 -18.19 11.11
C PRO A 310 -21.94 -19.60 11.05
#